data_AF-A0A957HZ02-F1
#
_entry.id   AF-A0A957HZ02-F1
#
_cell.length_a   1.000
_cell.length_b   1.000
_cell.length_c   1.000
_cell.angle_alpha   90.00
_cell.angle_beta   90.00
_cell.angle_gamma   90.00
#
_symmetry.space_group_name_H-M   'P 1'
#
loop_
_entity.id
_entity.type
_entity.pdbx_description
1 polymer ?
#
loop_
_entity_poly.entity_id
_entity_poly.type
_entity_poly.pdbx_seq_one_letter_code
_entity_poly.pdbx_strand_id
1 'polypeptide(L)'
;MNSIKKPNYPNRVHLAQLPTPIQPLERLSKHLGGPTLYIKRDDQTGLATGGNKARKLEFLLAEALAKGCDHLITTGAAQSNHCRQTAAAAAQYGLGCSLVLKGTSPETITGNLLLNDLLGAHFYWAGDQECASVMGNISAELHAMGRSPYQIPLGGSNVVGATGYVLAMEELTQQLAATNTNIDFIVIASGSGGTQAGMVLGAEVYDFRGQILGMSVSSEAAALQNRVAALSTATATHLGIGVPSVAGKVNVNDDYLGGGYGVVSEIEREAVRLLAQLEGILLDPVYTGRAMGGLIDLIRWGAFTRGQTVLFWHTGGTAALPAFTDKLL
;
A
#
# COMPACT_ATOMS: atom_id res chain seq x y z
N MET A 1 33.65 -2.11 2.34
CA MET A 1 32.20 -1.85 2.22
C MET A 1 31.77 -1.13 3.48
N ASN A 2 31.30 0.11 3.40
CA ASN A 2 30.77 0.80 4.57
C ASN A 2 29.48 0.07 4.99
N SER A 3 29.47 -0.53 6.18
CA SER A 3 28.28 -1.15 6.74
C SER A 3 27.17 -0.09 6.83
N ILE A 4 26.06 -0.31 6.15
CA ILE A 4 24.87 0.55 6.29
C ILE A 4 24.50 0.57 7.77
N LYS A 5 24.30 1.77 8.34
CA LYS A 5 23.93 1.90 9.75
C LYS A 5 22.56 1.25 9.97
N LYS A 6 22.38 0.55 11.09
CA LYS A 6 21.07 0.02 11.48
C LYS A 6 20.05 1.16 11.58
N PRO A 7 18.83 1.01 11.05
CA PRO A 7 17.78 2.02 11.17
C PRO A 7 17.48 2.38 12.62
N ASN A 8 17.35 3.69 12.90
CA ASN A 8 16.79 4.17 14.15
C ASN A 8 15.27 4.29 14.00
N TYR A 9 14.55 3.24 14.38
CA TYR A 9 13.10 3.22 14.27
C TYR A 9 12.43 4.10 15.34
N PRO A 10 11.52 5.02 14.94
CA PRO A 10 10.68 5.73 15.90
C PRO A 10 9.71 4.76 16.60
N ASN A 11 9.09 5.24 17.68
CA ASN A 11 8.05 4.48 18.36
C ASN A 11 6.91 4.14 17.40
N ARG A 12 6.29 2.98 17.65
CA ARG A 12 5.11 2.53 16.92
C ARG A 12 4.06 2.00 17.88
N VAL A 13 2.81 2.09 17.47
CA VAL A 13 1.71 1.33 18.08
C VAL A 13 1.52 0.00 17.36
N HIS A 14 0.75 -0.91 17.94
CA HIS A 14 0.46 -2.22 17.34
C HIS A 14 -0.94 -2.23 16.74
N LEU A 15 -1.00 -2.22 15.40
CA LEU A 15 -2.25 -2.26 14.62
C LEU A 15 -2.29 -3.48 13.70
N ALA A 16 -1.14 -3.91 13.20
CA ALA A 16 -1.07 -5.00 12.23
C ALA A 16 -0.85 -6.35 12.93
N GLN A 17 -1.54 -7.39 12.45
CA GLN A 17 -1.21 -8.78 12.77
C GLN A 17 0.02 -9.19 11.96
N LEU A 18 1.16 -9.31 12.65
CA LEU A 18 2.48 -9.59 12.06
C LEU A 18 3.14 -10.80 12.74
N PRO A 19 4.04 -11.52 12.04
CA PRO A 19 4.40 -11.34 10.63
C PRO A 19 3.28 -11.84 9.70
N THR A 20 3.09 -11.20 8.55
CA THR A 20 2.09 -11.69 7.57
C THR A 20 2.64 -12.93 6.84
N PRO A 21 1.80 -13.91 6.46
CA PRO A 21 2.30 -15.15 5.88
C PRO A 21 2.86 -14.95 4.46
N ILE A 22 3.83 -15.80 4.12
CA ILE A 22 4.28 -16.07 2.75
C ILE A 22 3.76 -17.44 2.39
N GLN A 23 3.09 -17.56 1.25
CA GLN A 23 2.52 -18.83 0.80
C GLN A 23 2.77 -19.02 -0.70
N PRO A 24 3.00 -20.25 -1.17
CA PRO A 24 3.14 -20.52 -2.59
C PRO A 24 1.79 -20.33 -3.31
N LEU A 25 1.83 -19.92 -4.57
CA LEU A 25 0.69 -19.90 -5.48
C LEU A 25 0.84 -21.04 -6.50
N GLU A 26 0.75 -22.29 -6.02
CA GLU A 26 1.12 -23.48 -6.80
C GLU A 26 0.23 -23.66 -8.03
N ARG A 27 -1.09 -23.43 -7.90
CA ARG A 27 -2.05 -23.65 -8.99
C ARG A 27 -1.88 -22.58 -10.07
N LEU A 28 -1.66 -21.33 -9.68
CA LEU A 28 -1.37 -20.23 -10.60
C LEU A 28 -0.02 -20.43 -11.29
N SER A 29 1.03 -20.81 -10.54
CA SER A 29 2.36 -21.11 -11.12
C SER A 29 2.26 -22.20 -12.19
N LYS A 30 1.57 -23.30 -11.87
CA LYS A 30 1.34 -24.41 -12.81
C LYS A 30 0.50 -23.98 -14.01
N HIS A 31 -0.54 -23.19 -13.78
CA HIS A 31 -1.42 -22.71 -14.84
C HIS A 31 -0.68 -21.83 -15.85
N LEU A 32 0.21 -20.95 -15.40
CA LEU A 32 0.95 -20.03 -16.26
C LEU A 32 2.20 -20.67 -16.90
N GLY A 33 2.74 -21.76 -16.33
CA GLY A 33 3.89 -22.48 -16.88
C GLY A 33 5.21 -21.70 -16.86
N GLY A 34 5.30 -20.65 -16.05
CA GLY A 34 6.41 -19.70 -15.94
C GLY A 34 7.19 -19.83 -14.62
N PRO A 35 7.50 -18.74 -13.91
CA PRO A 35 8.29 -18.76 -12.67
C PRO A 35 7.52 -19.41 -11.52
N THR A 36 8.23 -19.73 -10.44
CA THR A 36 7.60 -20.11 -9.17
C THR A 36 6.99 -18.86 -8.52
N LEU A 37 5.71 -18.89 -8.18
CA LEU A 37 5.01 -17.76 -7.59
C LEU A 37 4.78 -17.96 -6.10
N TYR A 38 5.04 -16.91 -5.33
CA TYR A 38 4.67 -16.75 -3.93
C TYR A 38 3.80 -15.52 -3.75
N ILE A 39 3.10 -15.44 -2.62
CA ILE A 39 2.37 -14.25 -2.21
C ILE A 39 2.67 -13.89 -0.76
N LYS A 40 2.95 -12.60 -0.49
CA LYS A 40 3.03 -12.02 0.86
C LYS A 40 1.68 -11.41 1.21
N ARG A 41 1.05 -11.90 2.28
CA ARG A 41 -0.36 -11.64 2.61
C ARG A 41 -0.58 -10.41 3.47
N ASP A 42 -0.17 -9.23 3.01
CA ASP A 42 -0.46 -7.98 3.72
C ASP A 42 -1.94 -7.58 3.70
N ASP A 43 -2.78 -8.27 2.92
CA ASP A 43 -4.23 -8.25 3.07
C ASP A 43 -4.68 -8.79 4.45
N GLN A 44 -3.85 -9.61 5.11
CA GLN A 44 -4.14 -10.24 6.40
C GLN A 44 -3.58 -9.46 7.61
N THR A 45 -3.23 -8.19 7.46
CA THR A 45 -2.79 -7.37 8.62
C THR A 45 -3.92 -7.08 9.62
N GLY A 46 -5.16 -7.44 9.34
CA GLY A 46 -6.27 -7.49 10.31
C GLY A 46 -7.01 -6.16 10.57
N LEU A 47 -6.38 -5.00 10.42
CA LEU A 47 -7.00 -3.70 10.72
C LEU A 47 -8.19 -3.39 9.79
N ALA A 48 -9.41 -3.62 10.30
CA ALA A 48 -10.69 -3.48 9.58
C ALA A 48 -10.64 -4.08 8.17
N THR A 49 -10.39 -5.39 8.04
CA THR A 49 -10.13 -6.15 6.80
C THR A 49 -8.71 -6.07 6.24
N GLY A 50 -7.80 -5.36 6.91
CA GLY A 50 -6.37 -5.41 6.64
C GLY A 50 -5.90 -4.67 5.38
N GLY A 51 -4.66 -4.93 4.98
CA GLY A 51 -3.95 -4.25 3.90
C GLY A 51 -2.67 -3.55 4.36
N ASN A 52 -1.99 -2.96 3.37
CA ASN A 52 -0.67 -2.36 3.56
C ASN A 52 -0.62 -1.14 4.49
N LYS A 53 -1.75 -0.46 4.72
CA LYS A 53 -1.72 0.83 5.44
C LYS A 53 -1.59 0.63 6.94
N ALA A 54 -2.01 -0.51 7.49
CA ALA A 54 -1.80 -0.87 8.89
C ALA A 54 -0.33 -0.70 9.29
N ARG A 55 0.61 -1.25 8.52
CA ARG A 55 2.07 -1.11 8.76
C ARG A 55 2.55 0.34 8.81
N LYS A 56 1.99 1.21 7.97
CA LYS A 56 2.34 2.64 7.96
C LYS A 56 1.72 3.39 9.13
N LEU A 57 0.46 3.06 9.43
CA LEU A 57 -0.32 3.67 10.49
C LEU A 57 0.24 3.37 11.88
N GLU A 58 0.93 2.24 12.07
CA GLU A 58 1.63 1.95 13.32
C GLU A 58 2.58 3.08 13.75
N PHE A 59 3.28 3.70 12.79
CA PHE A 59 4.19 4.81 13.04
C PHE A 59 3.49 6.17 13.01
N LEU A 60 2.60 6.39 12.04
CA LEU A 60 1.86 7.65 11.91
C LEU A 60 0.98 7.93 13.13
N LEU A 61 0.28 6.91 13.63
CA LEU A 61 -0.55 7.04 14.81
C LEU A 61 0.29 7.23 16.07
N ALA A 62 1.42 6.52 16.20
CA ALA A 62 2.34 6.74 17.31
C ALA A 62 2.86 8.18 17.34
N GLU A 63 3.19 8.76 16.18
CA GLU A 63 3.59 10.17 16.09
C GLU A 63 2.44 11.12 16.48
N ALA A 64 1.22 10.86 16.01
CA ALA A 64 0.05 11.65 16.37
C ALA A 64 -0.21 11.64 17.89
N LEU A 65 -0.17 10.46 18.52
CA LEU A 65 -0.34 10.30 19.96
C LEU A 65 0.76 11.00 20.75
N ALA A 66 2.02 10.90 20.31
CA ALA A 66 3.14 11.59 20.95
C ALA A 66 3.01 13.12 20.88
N LYS A 67 2.33 13.65 19.85
CA LYS A 67 2.01 15.07 19.71
C LYS A 67 0.74 15.49 20.47
N GLY A 68 0.08 14.57 21.17
CA GLY A 68 -1.17 14.84 21.89
C GLY A 68 -2.37 15.07 20.96
N CYS A 69 -2.32 14.58 19.73
CA CYS A 69 -3.42 14.73 18.79
C CYS A 69 -4.62 13.87 19.18
N ASP A 70 -5.83 14.40 19.00
CA ASP A 70 -7.11 13.77 19.36
C ASP A 70 -7.99 13.45 18.13
N HIS A 71 -7.53 13.81 16.93
CA HIS A 71 -8.27 13.67 15.68
C HIS A 71 -7.34 13.39 14.50
N LEU A 72 -7.71 12.48 13.60
CA LEU A 72 -6.97 12.20 12.37
C LEU A 72 -7.68 12.79 11.15
N ILE A 73 -6.95 13.44 10.25
CA ILE A 73 -7.46 13.91 8.96
C ILE A 73 -6.68 13.21 7.86
N THR A 74 -7.36 12.58 6.91
CA THR A 74 -6.69 12.00 5.73
C THR A 74 -7.52 12.19 4.46
N THR A 75 -6.98 11.76 3.31
CA THR A 75 -7.63 11.86 2.01
C THR A 75 -7.52 10.61 1.14
N GLY A 76 -8.46 10.47 0.21
CA GLY A 76 -8.44 9.45 -0.83
C GLY A 76 -9.64 9.53 -1.76
N ALA A 77 -9.77 8.56 -2.66
CA ALA A 77 -11.00 8.36 -3.43
C ALA A 77 -12.11 7.76 -2.55
N ALA A 78 -13.36 7.74 -3.04
CA ALA A 78 -14.52 7.15 -2.34
C ALA A 78 -14.23 5.76 -1.75
N GLN A 79 -13.62 4.86 -2.54
CA GLN A 79 -13.27 3.49 -2.11
C GLN A 79 -11.85 3.37 -1.56
N SER A 80 -11.30 4.43 -0.96
CA SER A 80 -9.93 4.46 -0.44
C SER A 80 -9.70 3.47 0.71
N ASN A 81 -8.86 2.47 0.46
CA ASN A 81 -8.36 1.55 1.47
C ASN A 81 -7.57 2.25 2.58
N HIS A 82 -6.96 3.40 2.27
CA HIS A 82 -6.24 4.20 3.24
C HIS A 82 -7.16 4.93 4.20
N CYS A 83 -8.26 5.50 3.69
CA CYS A 83 -9.26 6.14 4.52
C CYS A 83 -9.84 5.12 5.52
N ARG A 84 -10.20 3.93 5.04
CA ARG A 84 -10.76 2.86 5.87
C ARG A 84 -9.82 2.34 6.95
N GLN A 85 -8.54 2.13 6.65
CA GLN A 85 -7.57 1.76 7.71
C GLN A 85 -7.27 2.93 8.66
N THR A 86 -7.33 4.18 8.20
CA THR A 86 -7.13 5.35 9.07
C THR A 86 -8.29 5.54 10.04
N ALA A 87 -9.53 5.42 9.55
CA ALA A 87 -10.74 5.43 10.37
C ALA A 87 -10.71 4.31 11.42
N ALA A 88 -10.28 3.10 11.03
CA ALA A 88 -10.15 1.98 11.95
C ALA A 88 -9.11 2.22 13.05
N ALA A 89 -7.95 2.77 12.67
CA ALA A 89 -6.90 3.13 13.62
C ALA A 89 -7.37 4.23 14.59
N ALA A 90 -8.09 5.24 14.10
CA ALA A 90 -8.68 6.28 14.93
C ALA A 90 -9.69 5.70 15.94
N ALA A 91 -10.63 4.89 15.46
CA ALA A 91 -11.65 4.26 16.29
C ALA A 91 -11.04 3.38 17.39
N GLN A 92 -10.03 2.56 17.07
CA GLN A 92 -9.35 1.69 18.04
C GLN A 92 -8.66 2.47 19.17
N TYR A 93 -8.22 3.71 18.92
CA TYR A 93 -7.53 4.56 19.89
C TYR A 93 -8.39 5.70 20.44
N GLY A 94 -9.70 5.70 20.14
CA GLY A 94 -10.63 6.73 20.61
C GLY A 94 -10.39 8.13 20.04
N LEU A 95 -9.75 8.23 18.86
CA LEU A 95 -9.55 9.49 18.16
C LEU A 95 -10.71 9.78 17.21
N GLY A 96 -11.01 11.05 16.96
CA GLY A 96 -11.91 11.42 15.87
C GLY A 96 -11.26 11.20 14.50
N CYS A 97 -12.06 11.06 13.44
CA CYS A 97 -11.54 10.87 12.09
C CYS A 97 -12.33 11.67 11.05
N SER A 98 -11.63 12.50 10.26
CA SER A 98 -12.17 13.20 9.10
C SER A 98 -11.53 12.69 7.82
N LEU A 99 -12.37 12.25 6.89
CA LEU A 99 -11.98 11.69 5.59
C LEU A 99 -12.34 12.69 4.49
N VAL A 100 -11.32 13.30 3.88
CA VAL A 100 -11.48 14.20 2.74
C VAL A 100 -11.44 13.39 1.45
N LEU A 101 -12.61 13.16 0.87
CA LEU A 101 -12.79 12.30 -0.30
C LEU A 101 -12.88 13.11 -1.58
N LYS A 102 -12.21 12.64 -2.64
CA LYS A 102 -12.28 13.24 -3.98
C LYS A 102 -13.69 13.15 -4.57
N GLY A 103 -14.08 14.18 -5.33
CA GLY A 103 -15.35 14.23 -6.04
C GLY A 103 -16.54 14.46 -5.11
N THR A 104 -17.70 13.92 -5.48
CA THR A 104 -18.97 14.07 -4.76
C THR A 104 -19.43 12.75 -4.16
N SER A 105 -20.34 12.83 -3.18
CA SER A 105 -20.93 11.63 -2.56
C SER A 105 -21.64 10.77 -3.60
N PRO A 106 -21.38 9.45 -3.65
CA PRO A 106 -22.17 8.56 -4.48
C PRO A 106 -23.56 8.38 -3.90
N GLU A 107 -24.51 7.98 -4.74
CA GLU A 107 -25.88 7.63 -4.32
C GLU A 107 -25.91 6.37 -3.44
N THR A 108 -25.04 5.40 -3.74
CA THR A 108 -24.97 4.13 -3.01
C THR A 108 -23.73 4.09 -2.12
N ILE A 109 -23.96 3.92 -0.82
CA ILE A 109 -22.91 3.66 0.17
C ILE A 109 -22.63 2.16 0.21
N THR A 110 -21.42 1.76 -0.21
CA THR A 110 -20.97 0.37 -0.24
C THR A 110 -19.46 0.27 -0.06
N GLY A 111 -18.95 -0.94 0.15
CA GLY A 111 -17.52 -1.21 0.31
C GLY A 111 -16.87 -0.39 1.42
N ASN A 112 -15.75 0.27 1.13
CA ASN A 112 -15.01 1.06 2.11
C ASN A 112 -15.82 2.24 2.67
N LEU A 113 -16.77 2.83 1.94
CA LEU A 113 -17.61 3.92 2.47
C LEU A 113 -18.51 3.43 3.61
N LEU A 114 -19.17 2.28 3.44
CA LEU A 114 -19.96 1.66 4.49
C LEU A 114 -19.10 1.36 5.72
N LEU A 115 -17.90 0.80 5.51
CA LEU A 115 -16.98 0.51 6.61
C LEU A 115 -16.53 1.78 7.34
N ASN A 116 -16.22 2.86 6.61
CA ASN A 116 -15.84 4.13 7.21
C ASN A 116 -16.97 4.72 8.09
N ASP A 117 -18.22 4.63 7.64
CA ASP A 117 -19.38 5.10 8.38
C ASP A 117 -19.56 4.32 9.69
N LEU A 118 -19.47 2.98 9.62
CA LEU A 118 -19.52 2.11 10.80
C LEU A 118 -18.36 2.36 11.78
N LEU A 119 -17.22 2.83 11.29
CA LEU A 119 -16.05 3.21 12.09
C LEU A 119 -16.18 4.62 12.68
N GLY A 120 -17.28 5.33 12.44
CA GLY A 120 -17.55 6.66 12.99
C GLY A 120 -16.76 7.79 12.31
N ALA A 121 -16.33 7.60 11.06
CA ALA A 121 -15.59 8.63 10.34
C ALA A 121 -16.51 9.70 9.73
N HIS A 122 -16.07 10.95 9.75
CA HIS A 122 -16.76 12.07 9.12
C HIS A 122 -16.30 12.24 7.67
N PHE A 123 -17.24 12.26 6.72
CA PHE A 123 -16.94 12.45 5.30
C PHE A 123 -16.98 13.92 4.90
N TYR A 124 -15.96 14.35 4.19
CA TYR A 124 -15.89 15.65 3.53
C TYR A 124 -15.61 15.43 2.05
N TRP A 125 -16.56 15.75 1.19
CA TRP A 125 -16.41 15.61 -0.26
C TRP A 125 -15.80 16.88 -0.84
N ALA A 126 -14.63 16.77 -1.46
CA ALA A 126 -13.88 17.92 -1.95
C ALA A 126 -14.50 18.56 -3.21
N GLY A 127 -15.38 17.84 -3.92
CA GLY A 127 -15.84 18.27 -5.24
C GLY A 127 -14.64 18.45 -6.18
N ASP A 128 -14.53 19.64 -6.77
CA ASP A 128 -13.44 20.04 -7.66
C ASP A 128 -12.24 20.67 -6.93
N GLN A 129 -12.33 20.83 -5.60
CA GLN A 129 -11.24 21.41 -4.81
C GLN A 129 -10.10 20.41 -4.61
N GLU A 130 -8.89 20.95 -4.48
CA GLU A 130 -7.75 20.16 -4.05
C GLU A 130 -7.95 19.64 -2.62
N CYS A 131 -7.88 18.32 -2.45
CA CYS A 131 -8.10 17.69 -1.15
C CYS A 131 -7.16 18.22 -0.07
N ALA A 132 -5.93 18.60 -0.42
CA ALA A 132 -4.98 19.20 0.53
C ALA A 132 -5.50 20.53 1.10
N SER A 133 -6.15 21.36 0.28
CA SER A 133 -6.77 22.61 0.72
C SER A 133 -7.92 22.34 1.69
N VAL A 134 -8.82 21.42 1.34
CA VAL A 134 -9.95 21.02 2.19
C VAL A 134 -9.48 20.42 3.52
N MET A 135 -8.44 19.57 3.49
CA MET A 135 -7.81 19.06 4.70
C MET A 135 -7.25 20.19 5.59
N GLY A 136 -6.64 21.22 4.99
CA GLY A 136 -6.15 22.40 5.70
C GLY A 136 -7.27 23.18 6.39
N ASN A 137 -8.38 23.40 5.68
CA ASN A 137 -9.55 24.10 6.24
C ASN A 137 -10.15 23.34 7.43
N ILE A 138 -10.36 22.02 7.28
CA ILE A 138 -10.87 21.17 8.38
C ILE A 138 -9.91 21.18 9.57
N SER A 139 -8.60 21.19 9.32
CA SER A 139 -7.59 21.29 10.39
C SER A 139 -7.73 22.60 11.15
N ALA A 140 -7.93 23.72 10.45
CA ALA A 140 -8.12 25.03 11.07
C ALA A 140 -9.44 25.10 11.87
N GLU A 141 -10.53 24.53 11.34
CA GLU A 141 -11.82 24.44 12.03
C GLU A 141 -11.72 23.62 13.32
N LEU A 142 -11.06 22.46 13.28
CA LEU A 142 -10.83 21.62 14.45
C LEU A 142 -9.98 22.34 15.50
N HIS A 143 -8.93 23.05 15.10
CA HIS A 143 -8.14 23.89 16.02
C HIS A 143 -8.98 25.01 16.66
N ALA A 144 -9.86 25.67 15.89
CA ALA A 144 -10.75 26.69 16.42
C ALA A 144 -11.75 26.14 17.46
N MET A 145 -12.08 24.85 17.38
CA MET A 145 -12.89 24.12 18.37
C MET A 145 -12.07 23.55 19.53
N GLY A 146 -10.78 23.89 19.65
CA GLY A 146 -9.89 23.40 20.72
C GLY A 146 -9.41 21.96 20.54
N ARG A 147 -9.56 21.38 19.34
CA ARG A 147 -9.08 20.02 18.99
C ARG A 147 -7.65 20.09 18.45
N SER A 148 -6.99 18.94 18.44
CA SER A 148 -5.61 18.77 17.98
C SER A 148 -5.53 17.75 16.84
N PRO A 149 -5.86 18.15 15.59
CA PRO A 149 -5.81 17.26 14.43
C PRO A 149 -4.39 16.88 13.99
N TYR A 150 -4.24 15.66 13.48
CA TYR A 150 -3.05 15.16 12.78
C TYR A 150 -3.39 14.85 11.32
N GLN A 151 -2.72 15.54 10.39
CA GLN A 151 -2.93 15.35 8.95
C GLN A 151 -2.04 14.23 8.40
N ILE A 152 -2.68 13.22 7.79
CA ILE A 152 -2.02 12.10 7.13
C ILE A 152 -2.16 12.28 5.61
N PRO A 153 -1.04 12.36 4.86
CA PRO A 153 -1.11 12.54 3.42
C PRO A 153 -1.62 11.28 2.72
N LEU A 154 -2.07 11.43 1.47
CA LEU A 154 -2.61 10.34 0.65
C LEU A 154 -1.81 9.03 0.75
N GLY A 155 -2.43 7.99 1.30
CA GLY A 155 -1.85 6.65 1.44
C GLY A 155 -0.78 6.53 2.51
N GLY A 156 -0.67 7.50 3.41
CA GLY A 156 0.37 7.58 4.45
C GLY A 156 1.77 7.67 3.85
N SER A 157 1.93 8.31 2.70
CA SER A 157 3.18 8.34 1.95
C SER A 157 4.04 9.54 2.32
N ASN A 158 4.57 9.51 3.54
CA ASN A 158 5.64 10.37 4.05
C ASN A 158 6.73 9.50 4.69
N VAL A 159 7.79 10.12 5.23
CA VAL A 159 8.93 9.39 5.82
C VAL A 159 8.51 8.50 7.00
N VAL A 160 7.56 8.96 7.82
CA VAL A 160 7.04 8.21 8.98
C VAL A 160 6.28 6.98 8.51
N GLY A 161 5.38 7.10 7.53
CA GLY A 161 4.63 5.98 7.00
C GLY A 161 5.49 5.01 6.16
N ALA A 162 6.46 5.51 5.41
CA ALA A 162 7.39 4.67 4.63
C ALA A 162 8.26 3.78 5.52
N THR A 163 8.56 4.22 6.75
CA THR A 163 9.28 3.44 7.77
C THR A 163 8.64 2.06 8.00
N GLY A 164 7.31 1.96 7.97
CA GLY A 164 6.60 0.69 8.12
C GLY A 164 6.97 -0.36 7.08
N TYR A 165 7.37 0.07 5.88
CA TYR A 165 7.81 -0.84 4.81
C TYR A 165 9.31 -1.09 4.78
N VAL A 166 10.12 -0.24 5.43
CA VAL A 166 11.52 -0.58 5.73
C VAL A 166 11.52 -1.77 6.70
N LEU A 167 10.74 -1.69 7.78
CA LEU A 167 10.59 -2.79 8.75
C LEU A 167 9.93 -4.03 8.15
N ALA A 168 9.02 -3.87 7.17
CA ALA A 168 8.44 -5.02 6.47
C ALA A 168 9.46 -5.80 5.64
N MET A 169 10.52 -5.15 5.14
CA MET A 169 11.61 -5.85 4.45
C MET A 169 12.52 -6.62 5.42
N GLU A 170 12.69 -6.14 6.66
CA GLU A 170 13.32 -6.94 7.72
C GLU A 170 12.51 -8.21 7.99
N GLU A 171 11.19 -8.07 8.15
CA GLU A 171 10.29 -9.19 8.34
C GLU A 171 10.39 -10.19 7.17
N LEU A 172 10.33 -9.72 5.92
CA LEU A 172 10.46 -10.58 4.74
C LEU A 172 11.82 -11.32 4.73
N THR A 173 12.93 -10.61 4.91
CA THR A 173 14.27 -11.22 4.83
C THR A 173 14.49 -12.26 5.92
N GLN A 174 13.97 -12.03 7.14
CA GLN A 174 13.97 -13.03 8.21
C GLN A 174 13.13 -14.26 7.86
N GLN A 175 11.94 -14.08 7.29
CA GLN A 175 11.09 -15.19 6.85
C GLN A 175 11.76 -16.01 5.73
N LEU A 176 12.37 -15.35 4.74
CA LEU A 176 13.08 -16.00 3.64
C LEU A 176 14.31 -16.78 4.12
N ALA A 177 15.06 -16.25 5.08
CA ALA A 177 16.18 -16.95 5.69
C ALA A 177 15.73 -18.20 6.45
N ALA A 178 14.61 -18.10 7.19
CA ALA A 178 14.09 -19.23 7.97
C ALA A 178 13.62 -20.41 7.09
N THR A 179 13.15 -20.14 5.88
CA THR A 179 12.70 -21.16 4.92
C THR A 179 13.71 -21.47 3.81
N ASN A 180 14.91 -20.88 3.86
CA ASN A 180 15.92 -20.94 2.81
C ASN A 180 15.34 -20.68 1.40
N THR A 181 14.45 -19.69 1.30
CA THR A 181 13.74 -19.34 0.08
C THR A 181 14.39 -18.10 -0.54
N ASN A 182 14.79 -18.20 -1.81
CA ASN A 182 15.28 -17.05 -2.57
C ASN A 182 14.16 -16.44 -3.42
N ILE A 183 14.09 -15.10 -3.48
CA ILE A 183 13.13 -14.36 -4.29
C ILE A 183 13.90 -13.48 -5.26
N ASP A 184 13.68 -13.67 -6.56
CA ASP A 184 14.33 -12.89 -7.61
C ASP A 184 13.58 -11.58 -7.89
N PHE A 185 12.25 -11.59 -7.77
CA PHE A 185 11.41 -10.41 -7.97
C PHE A 185 10.32 -10.30 -6.93
N ILE A 186 10.06 -9.06 -6.48
CA ILE A 186 8.86 -8.69 -5.76
C ILE A 186 8.02 -7.81 -6.67
N VAL A 187 6.75 -8.16 -6.88
CA VAL A 187 5.79 -7.35 -7.64
C VAL A 187 4.74 -6.78 -6.72
N ILE A 188 4.53 -5.46 -6.78
CA ILE A 188 3.60 -4.74 -5.91
C ILE A 188 2.78 -3.72 -6.69
N ALA A 189 1.55 -3.45 -6.27
CA ALA A 189 0.83 -2.26 -6.72
C ALA A 189 1.46 -0.99 -6.12
N SER A 190 1.71 0.03 -6.95
CA SER A 190 2.32 1.31 -6.54
C SER A 190 1.47 2.50 -6.98
N GLY A 191 1.00 3.28 -6.00
CA GLY A 191 0.19 4.49 -6.21
C GLY A 191 0.86 5.74 -5.64
N SER A 192 0.59 6.07 -4.37
CA SER A 192 1.24 7.23 -3.72
C SER A 192 2.72 7.02 -3.37
N GLY A 193 3.31 5.87 -3.72
CA GLY A 193 4.76 5.61 -3.65
C GLY A 193 5.32 5.16 -2.29
N GLY A 194 4.70 5.49 -1.16
CA GLY A 194 5.31 5.24 0.16
C GLY A 194 5.51 3.78 0.55
N THR A 195 4.76 2.85 -0.05
CA THR A 195 5.01 1.40 0.15
C THR A 195 6.30 1.00 -0.56
N GLN A 196 6.39 1.31 -1.86
CA GLN A 196 7.57 1.01 -2.67
C GLN A 196 8.82 1.71 -2.12
N ALA A 197 8.70 2.95 -1.66
CA ALA A 197 9.83 3.70 -1.10
C ALA A 197 10.42 3.02 0.14
N GLY A 198 9.56 2.59 1.08
CA GLY A 198 10.00 1.82 2.24
C GLY A 198 10.62 0.48 1.84
N MET A 199 10.06 -0.21 0.84
CA MET A 199 10.59 -1.49 0.37
C MET A 199 11.95 -1.36 -0.33
N VAL A 200 12.13 -0.35 -1.19
CA VAL A 200 13.40 -0.11 -1.88
C VAL A 200 14.49 0.26 -0.87
N LEU A 201 14.20 1.14 0.09
CA LEU A 201 15.14 1.44 1.17
C LEU A 201 15.42 0.20 2.04
N GLY A 202 14.38 -0.55 2.41
CA GLY A 202 14.53 -1.77 3.20
C GLY A 202 15.35 -2.84 2.49
N ALA A 203 15.23 -2.96 1.17
CA ALA A 203 16.02 -3.89 0.39
C ALA A 203 17.53 -3.60 0.52
N GLU A 204 17.92 -2.33 0.47
CA GLU A 204 19.31 -1.92 0.71
C GLU A 204 19.78 -2.21 2.13
N VAL A 205 18.95 -1.88 3.12
CA VAL A 205 19.28 -2.01 4.54
C VAL A 205 19.49 -3.48 4.93
N TYR A 206 18.68 -4.38 4.36
CA TYR A 206 18.63 -5.79 4.75
C TYR A 206 19.23 -6.75 3.69
N ASP A 207 20.06 -6.23 2.78
CA ASP A 207 20.73 -6.98 1.69
C ASP A 207 19.78 -7.88 0.88
N PHE A 208 18.57 -7.40 0.59
CA PHE A 208 17.66 -8.10 -0.32
C PHE A 208 18.16 -7.94 -1.76
N ARG A 209 18.52 -9.05 -2.40
CA ARG A 209 19.18 -9.04 -3.72
C ARG A 209 18.23 -9.11 -4.91
N GLY A 210 16.95 -9.44 -4.67
CA GLY A 210 15.93 -9.45 -5.71
C GLY A 210 15.55 -8.03 -6.15
N GLN A 211 14.82 -7.94 -7.25
CA GLN A 211 14.31 -6.67 -7.76
C GLN A 211 12.91 -6.39 -7.24
N ILE A 212 12.58 -5.11 -7.00
CA ILE A 212 11.23 -4.69 -6.63
C ILE A 212 10.60 -3.94 -7.80
N LEU A 213 9.58 -4.53 -8.41
CA LEU A 213 8.82 -3.94 -9.50
C LEU A 213 7.49 -3.37 -8.98
N GLY A 214 7.36 -2.05 -9.04
CA GLY A 214 6.12 -1.33 -8.75
C GLY A 214 5.23 -1.23 -9.99
N MET A 215 4.07 -1.88 -9.98
CA MET A 215 3.04 -1.74 -11.01
C MET A 215 2.26 -0.46 -10.73
N SER A 216 2.41 0.54 -11.59
CA SER A 216 1.74 1.82 -11.42
C SER A 216 0.23 1.69 -11.60
N VAL A 217 -0.53 2.35 -10.73
CA VAL A 217 -2.01 2.37 -10.80
C VAL A 217 -2.57 3.71 -11.28
N SER A 218 -1.74 4.74 -11.38
CA SER A 218 -2.22 6.11 -11.65
C SER A 218 -1.20 7.10 -12.21
N SER A 219 0.07 6.74 -12.33
CA SER A 219 1.14 7.70 -12.66
C SER A 219 2.11 7.13 -13.67
N GLU A 220 2.60 7.97 -14.56
CA GLU A 220 3.69 7.59 -15.46
C GLU A 220 4.93 7.14 -14.67
N ALA A 221 5.70 6.22 -15.25
CA ALA A 221 6.82 5.57 -14.59
C ALA A 221 7.83 6.59 -14.07
N ALA A 222 8.28 7.52 -14.92
CA ALA A 222 9.28 8.53 -14.55
C ALA A 222 8.83 9.38 -13.35
N ALA A 223 7.56 9.81 -13.34
CA ALA A 223 7.01 10.61 -12.24
C ALA A 223 6.94 9.81 -10.93
N LEU A 224 6.51 8.54 -10.99
CA LEU A 224 6.44 7.68 -9.81
C LEU A 224 7.82 7.27 -9.31
N GLN A 225 8.77 6.98 -10.20
CA GLN A 225 10.17 6.69 -9.88
C GLN A 225 10.81 7.83 -9.12
N ASN A 226 10.68 9.07 -9.63
CA ASN A 226 11.21 10.27 -8.98
C ASN A 226 10.62 10.44 -7.57
N ARG A 227 9.31 10.27 -7.42
CA ARG A 227 8.63 10.37 -6.12
C ARG A 227 9.12 9.30 -5.14
N VAL A 228 9.21 8.06 -5.58
CA VAL A 228 9.65 6.93 -4.75
C VAL A 228 11.11 7.08 -4.36
N ALA A 229 11.99 7.49 -5.28
CA ALA A 229 13.41 7.74 -5.01
C ALA A 229 13.58 8.88 -3.98
N ALA A 230 12.90 10.01 -4.18
CA ALA A 230 12.94 11.14 -3.26
C ALA A 230 12.45 10.75 -1.86
N LEU A 231 11.33 10.03 -1.77
CA LEU A 231 10.79 9.58 -0.50
C LEU A 231 11.68 8.55 0.19
N SER A 232 12.31 7.65 -0.56
CA SER A 232 13.26 6.67 -0.02
C SER A 232 14.48 7.37 0.60
N THR A 233 15.06 8.33 -0.11
CA THR A 233 16.17 9.16 0.39
C THR A 233 15.78 9.93 1.65
N ALA A 234 14.62 10.58 1.66
CA ALA A 234 14.13 11.30 2.82
C ALA A 234 13.88 10.37 4.02
N THR A 235 13.38 9.16 3.77
CA THR A 235 13.16 8.14 4.81
C THR A 235 14.48 7.64 5.38
N ALA A 236 15.52 7.49 4.56
CA ALA A 236 16.84 7.08 5.04
C ALA A 236 17.45 8.13 5.98
N THR A 237 17.30 9.42 5.66
CA THR A 237 17.66 10.54 6.55
C THR A 237 16.84 10.51 7.84
N HIS A 238 15.53 10.32 7.75
CA HIS A 238 14.63 10.23 8.91
C HIS A 238 15.05 9.11 9.88
N LEU A 239 15.52 7.97 9.36
CA LEU A 239 15.96 6.81 10.15
C LEU A 239 17.45 6.84 10.53
N GLY A 240 18.20 7.89 10.17
CA GLY A 240 19.62 8.03 10.53
C GLY A 240 20.57 7.06 9.82
N ILE A 241 20.15 6.49 8.67
CA ILE A 241 20.87 5.43 7.95
C ILE A 241 21.96 6.00 7.01
N GLY A 242 21.97 7.32 6.80
CA GLY A 242 22.72 7.95 5.70
C GLY A 242 21.91 7.93 4.40
N VAL A 243 22.43 8.51 3.31
CA VAL A 243 21.70 8.60 2.03
C VAL A 243 22.19 7.49 1.08
N PRO A 244 21.53 6.32 1.03
CA PRO A 244 21.85 5.32 0.02
C PRO A 244 21.43 5.83 -1.36
N SER A 245 22.24 5.59 -2.38
CA SER A 245 21.85 5.85 -3.77
C SER A 245 20.88 4.77 -4.23
N VAL A 246 19.58 5.06 -4.12
CA VAL A 246 18.50 4.13 -4.48
C VAL A 246 17.80 4.50 -5.79
N ALA A 247 18.11 5.65 -6.39
CA ALA A 247 17.41 6.13 -7.58
C ALA A 247 17.44 5.12 -8.74
N GLY A 248 18.60 4.50 -9.00
CA GLY A 248 18.75 3.46 -10.03
C GLY A 248 18.16 2.09 -9.67
N LYS A 249 17.52 1.97 -8.50
CA LYS A 249 16.90 0.73 -7.99
C LYS A 249 15.37 0.79 -7.95
N VAL A 250 14.80 1.92 -8.33
CA VAL A 250 13.35 2.12 -8.37
C VAL A 250 12.80 1.69 -9.73
N ASN A 251 12.26 0.48 -9.80
CA ASN A 251 11.61 -0.03 -11.01
C ASN A 251 10.10 0.22 -10.95
N VAL A 252 9.56 0.86 -11.98
CA VAL A 252 8.12 1.07 -12.15
C VAL A 252 7.72 0.63 -13.54
N ASN A 253 6.62 -0.10 -13.65
CA ASN A 253 5.95 -0.36 -14.91
C ASN A 253 4.59 0.36 -14.92
N ASP A 254 4.36 1.18 -15.94
CA ASP A 254 3.13 1.95 -16.18
C ASP A 254 2.40 1.54 -17.47
N ASP A 255 2.79 0.44 -18.11
CA ASP A 255 2.16 -0.07 -19.34
C ASP A 255 0.69 -0.47 -19.11
N TYR A 256 0.32 -0.76 -17.87
CA TYR A 256 -1.01 -1.23 -17.47
C TYR A 256 -1.90 -0.13 -16.89
N LEU A 257 -1.62 1.15 -17.19
CA LEU A 257 -2.46 2.25 -16.72
C LEU A 257 -3.89 2.24 -17.30
N GLY A 258 -4.07 1.67 -18.49
CA GLY A 258 -5.37 1.51 -19.14
C GLY A 258 -6.16 2.83 -19.22
N GLY A 259 -7.44 2.80 -18.86
CA GLY A 259 -8.28 4.00 -18.76
C GLY A 259 -7.98 4.92 -17.57
N GLY A 260 -6.88 4.71 -16.86
CA GLY A 260 -6.49 5.45 -15.68
C GLY A 260 -6.97 4.83 -14.37
N TYR A 261 -6.86 5.61 -13.29
CA TYR A 261 -7.09 5.16 -11.93
C TYR A 261 -8.56 4.77 -11.68
N GLY A 262 -8.78 3.55 -11.17
CA GLY A 262 -10.11 3.05 -10.80
C GLY A 262 -10.97 2.58 -11.98
N VAL A 263 -10.46 2.68 -13.20
CA VAL A 263 -11.09 2.11 -14.40
C VAL A 263 -10.68 0.64 -14.53
N VAL A 264 -11.69 -0.24 -14.48
CA VAL A 264 -11.50 -1.69 -14.53
C VAL A 264 -11.53 -2.15 -15.99
N SER A 265 -10.41 -2.65 -16.49
CA SER A 265 -10.26 -3.24 -17.82
C SER A 265 -10.29 -4.78 -17.74
N GLU A 266 -10.07 -5.44 -18.88
CA GLU A 266 -10.08 -6.91 -18.92
C GLU A 266 -8.89 -7.52 -18.16
N ILE A 267 -7.74 -6.85 -18.10
CA ILE A 267 -6.58 -7.39 -17.39
C ILE A 267 -6.83 -7.49 -15.89
N GLU A 268 -7.53 -6.51 -15.29
CA GLU A 268 -7.91 -6.58 -13.88
C GLU A 268 -9.03 -7.59 -13.64
N ARG A 269 -10.03 -7.66 -14.54
CA ARG A 269 -11.11 -8.67 -14.45
C ARG A 269 -10.55 -10.09 -14.52
N GLU A 270 -9.67 -10.37 -15.48
CA GLU A 270 -9.04 -11.67 -15.64
C GLU A 270 -8.20 -12.02 -14.40
N ALA A 271 -7.34 -11.11 -13.94
CA ALA A 271 -6.47 -11.36 -12.79
C ALA A 271 -7.23 -11.64 -11.50
N VAL A 272 -8.29 -10.86 -11.23
CA VAL A 272 -9.18 -11.08 -10.08
C VAL A 272 -9.82 -12.47 -10.15
N ARG A 273 -10.36 -12.85 -11.32
CA ARG A 273 -11.01 -14.15 -11.51
C ARG A 273 -10.02 -15.31 -11.41
N LEU A 274 -8.87 -15.22 -12.07
CA LEU A 274 -7.86 -16.28 -12.06
C LEU A 274 -7.35 -16.56 -10.64
N LEU A 275 -6.95 -15.52 -9.89
CA LEU A 275 -6.45 -15.74 -8.54
C LEU A 275 -7.56 -16.26 -7.60
N ALA A 276 -8.79 -15.78 -7.75
CA ALA A 276 -9.92 -16.29 -6.97
C ALA A 276 -10.20 -17.77 -7.26
N GLN A 277 -10.22 -18.19 -8.52
CA GLN A 277 -10.56 -19.56 -8.92
C GLN A 277 -9.42 -20.56 -8.74
N LEU A 278 -8.17 -20.11 -8.91
CA LEU A 278 -6.99 -20.96 -8.78
C LEU A 278 -6.50 -21.05 -7.33
N GLU A 279 -6.61 -19.98 -6.55
CA GLU A 279 -5.95 -19.90 -5.24
C GLU A 279 -6.91 -19.55 -4.09
N GLY A 280 -8.18 -19.23 -4.38
CA GLY A 280 -9.14 -18.82 -3.35
C GLY A 280 -8.81 -17.46 -2.72
N ILE A 281 -8.03 -16.63 -3.43
CA ILE A 281 -7.57 -15.32 -2.95
C ILE A 281 -8.21 -14.23 -3.79
N LEU A 282 -8.86 -13.28 -3.12
CA LEU A 282 -9.52 -12.15 -3.74
C LEU A 282 -8.55 -10.99 -3.91
N LEU A 283 -8.63 -10.31 -5.05
CA LEU A 283 -7.92 -9.05 -5.33
C LEU A 283 -8.94 -7.94 -5.52
N ASP A 284 -8.55 -6.70 -5.23
CA ASP A 284 -9.35 -5.54 -5.63
C ASP A 284 -9.01 -5.14 -7.08
N PRO A 285 -9.98 -4.63 -7.86
CA PRO A 285 -9.72 -4.32 -9.27
C PRO A 285 -8.98 -3.00 -9.51
N VAL A 286 -8.68 -2.21 -8.47
CA VAL A 286 -8.00 -0.91 -8.62
C VAL A 286 -6.50 -1.02 -8.45
N TYR A 287 -6.05 -1.79 -7.44
CA TYR A 287 -4.64 -1.91 -7.10
C TYR A 287 -4.10 -3.31 -7.39
N THR A 288 -4.53 -4.28 -6.60
CA THR A 288 -3.89 -5.60 -6.58
C THR A 288 -4.27 -6.43 -7.80
N GLY A 289 -5.48 -6.27 -8.33
CA GLY A 289 -5.91 -6.84 -9.61
C GLY A 289 -5.08 -6.32 -10.79
N ARG A 290 -4.78 -5.02 -10.83
CA ARG A 290 -3.90 -4.44 -11.86
C ARG A 290 -2.47 -4.95 -11.75
N ALA A 291 -1.92 -4.98 -10.54
CA ALA A 291 -0.56 -5.46 -10.34
C ALA A 291 -0.43 -6.96 -10.66
N MET A 292 -1.43 -7.78 -10.30
CA MET A 292 -1.48 -9.20 -10.65
C MET A 292 -1.70 -9.39 -12.16
N GLY A 293 -2.56 -8.58 -12.78
CA GLY A 293 -2.80 -8.61 -14.22
C GLY A 293 -1.54 -8.35 -15.01
N GLY A 294 -0.80 -7.29 -14.67
CA GLY A 294 0.50 -7.02 -15.28
C GLY A 294 1.54 -8.12 -14.99
N LEU A 295 1.56 -8.71 -13.80
CA LEU A 295 2.41 -9.88 -13.51
C LEU A 295 2.08 -11.06 -14.43
N ILE A 296 0.79 -11.40 -14.57
CA ILE A 296 0.33 -12.50 -15.43
C ILE A 296 0.72 -12.24 -16.89
N ASP A 297 0.51 -11.02 -17.38
CA ASP A 297 0.86 -10.63 -18.73
C ASP A 297 2.37 -10.69 -18.98
N LEU A 298 3.19 -10.15 -18.07
CA LEU A 298 4.65 -10.25 -18.13
C LEU A 298 5.14 -11.72 -18.12
N ILE A 299 4.49 -12.61 -17.36
CA ILE A 299 4.81 -14.04 -17.39
C ILE A 299 4.49 -14.63 -18.77
N ARG A 300 3.32 -14.33 -19.34
CA ARG A 300 2.92 -14.78 -20.67
C ARG A 300 3.83 -14.25 -21.78
N TRP A 301 4.31 -13.02 -21.63
CA TRP A 301 5.27 -12.39 -22.53
C TRP A 301 6.69 -12.96 -22.40
N GLY A 302 6.97 -13.72 -21.33
CA GLY A 302 8.27 -14.35 -21.11
C GLY A 302 9.28 -13.44 -20.39
N ALA A 303 8.84 -12.42 -19.67
CA ALA A 303 9.71 -11.55 -18.87
C ALA A 303 10.43 -12.31 -17.73
N PHE A 304 9.88 -13.45 -17.31
CA PHE A 304 10.42 -14.30 -16.24
C PHE A 304 10.70 -15.70 -16.76
N THR A 305 11.81 -16.28 -16.30
CA THR A 305 12.21 -17.65 -16.61
C THR A 305 11.63 -18.65 -15.59
N ARG A 306 11.54 -19.93 -15.96
CA ARG A 306 11.08 -21.01 -15.05
C ARG A 306 11.98 -21.23 -13.83
N GLY A 307 13.24 -20.81 -13.90
CA GLY A 307 14.17 -20.91 -12.78
C GLY A 307 14.04 -19.77 -11.77
N GLN A 308 13.25 -18.73 -12.08
CA GLN A 308 13.07 -17.58 -11.21
C GLN A 308 11.89 -17.76 -10.26
N THR A 309 11.97 -17.08 -9.13
CA THR A 309 10.92 -17.01 -8.11
C THR A 309 10.41 -15.58 -7.96
N VAL A 310 9.10 -15.40 -8.08
CA VAL A 310 8.43 -14.09 -7.99
C VAL A 310 7.49 -14.07 -6.79
N LEU A 311 7.64 -13.08 -5.92
CA LEU A 311 6.75 -12.81 -4.80
C LEU A 311 5.79 -11.67 -5.17
N PHE A 312 4.50 -11.98 -5.27
CA PHE A 312 3.48 -10.95 -5.32
C PHE A 312 3.18 -10.42 -3.92
N TRP A 313 3.33 -9.12 -3.68
CA TRP A 313 2.98 -8.52 -2.39
C TRP A 313 1.52 -8.08 -2.40
N HIS A 314 0.64 -8.86 -1.76
CA HIS A 314 -0.77 -8.57 -1.71
C HIS A 314 -1.05 -7.48 -0.68
N THR A 315 -1.28 -6.26 -1.16
CA THR A 315 -1.45 -5.07 -0.30
C THR A 315 -2.87 -4.88 0.26
N GLY A 316 -3.74 -5.89 0.16
CA GLY A 316 -5.16 -5.82 0.53
C GLY A 316 -6.04 -5.17 -0.54
N GLY A 317 -7.17 -4.62 -0.08
CA GLY A 317 -8.10 -3.86 -0.92
C GLY A 317 -9.46 -4.53 -1.18
N THR A 318 -9.60 -5.80 -0.83
CA THR A 318 -10.76 -6.65 -1.12
C THR A 318 -12.08 -6.11 -0.57
N ALA A 319 -12.06 -5.32 0.51
CA ALA A 319 -13.25 -4.64 1.04
C ALA A 319 -13.91 -3.68 0.04
N ALA A 320 -13.19 -3.22 -0.99
CA ALA A 320 -13.75 -2.40 -2.04
C ALA A 320 -14.57 -3.19 -3.06
N LEU A 321 -14.44 -4.52 -3.14
CA LEU A 321 -15.05 -5.36 -4.18
C LEU A 321 -16.55 -5.15 -4.39
N PRO A 322 -17.40 -5.05 -3.34
CA PRO A 322 -18.84 -4.81 -3.51
C PRO A 322 -19.18 -3.50 -4.23
N ALA A 323 -18.25 -2.54 -4.30
CA ALA A 323 -18.41 -1.29 -5.05
C ALA A 323 -18.14 -1.44 -6.56
N PHE A 324 -17.71 -2.63 -7.01
CA PHE A 324 -17.33 -2.92 -8.39
C PHE A 324 -18.13 -4.07 -9.01
N THR A 325 -19.27 -4.44 -8.42
CA THR A 325 -20.13 -5.56 -8.88
C THR A 325 -20.38 -5.50 -10.39
N ASP A 326 -20.91 -4.40 -10.91
CA ASP A 326 -21.25 -4.23 -12.34
C ASP A 326 -20.03 -4.19 -13.28
N LYS A 327 -18.83 -4.05 -12.71
CA LYS A 327 -17.56 -4.03 -13.45
C LYS A 327 -16.84 -5.37 -13.41
N LEU A 328 -17.24 -6.29 -12.54
CA LEU A 328 -16.59 -7.59 -12.34
C LEU A 328 -17.45 -8.77 -12.78
N LEU A 329 -18.77 -8.60 -12.80
CA LEU A 329 -19.73 -9.53 -13.40
C LEU A 329 -19.97 -9.12 -14.86
#